data_AF-A0A968NVE4-F1
#
_entry.id   AF-A0A968NVE4-F1
#
_cell.length_a   1.000
_cell.length_b   1.000
_cell.length_c   1.000
_cell.angle_alpha   90.00
_cell.angle_beta   90.00
_cell.angle_gamma   90.00
#
_symmetry.space_group_name_H-M   'P 1'
#
loop_
_entity.id
_entity.type
_entity.pdbx_description
1 polymer ?
#
loop_
_entity_poly.entity_id
_entity_poly.type
_entity_poly.pdbx_seq_one_letter_code
_entity_poly.pdbx_strand_id
1 'polypeptide(L)'
;MFCQGDCHHTTTVSRSFTVDDRKSVEAEREQLLQREQALRQQAETSEAKLQQVLTSIRGDFVLFDRHWQIAYLNNQAAESL
;
A
#
# COMPACT_ATOMS: atom_id res chain seq x y z
N MET A 1 25.55 73.17 -4.24
CA MET A 1 24.23 72.67 -4.65
C MET A 1 24.16 71.20 -4.24
N PHE A 2 23.31 70.91 -3.25
CA PHE A 2 22.84 69.60 -2.74
C PHE A 2 23.84 68.47 -2.41
N CYS A 3 24.13 68.36 -1.11
CA CYS A 3 24.36 67.08 -0.44
C CYS A 3 23.00 66.50 0.01
N GLN A 4 23.03 65.20 0.32
CA GLN A 4 21.99 64.37 0.96
C GLN A 4 20.82 63.87 0.09
N GLY A 5 20.62 62.57 0.19
CA GLY A 5 19.48 61.83 -0.34
C GLY A 5 19.80 60.35 -0.32
N ASP A 6 19.84 59.77 0.87
CA ASP A 6 20.24 58.40 1.17
C ASP A 6 19.62 57.38 0.20
N CYS A 7 20.47 56.74 -0.60
CA CYS A 7 20.08 55.58 -1.37
C CYS A 7 20.02 54.39 -0.40
N HIS A 8 18.89 54.26 0.31
CA HIS A 8 18.58 53.07 1.11
C HIS A 8 18.41 51.88 0.16
N HIS A 9 19.52 51.30 -0.27
CA HIS A 9 19.53 50.00 -0.92
C HIS A 9 19.34 48.95 0.17
N THR A 10 18.10 48.80 0.63
CA THR A 10 17.73 47.74 1.56
C THR A 10 17.71 46.44 0.78
N THR A 11 18.84 45.73 0.74
CA THR A 11 18.91 44.39 0.17
C THR A 11 18.15 43.45 1.09
N THR A 12 16.87 43.22 0.79
CA THR A 12 16.09 42.16 1.40
C THR A 12 16.73 40.83 0.97
N VAL A 13 17.47 40.20 1.87
CA VAL A 13 17.93 38.83 1.69
C VAL A 13 16.73 37.92 1.92
N SER A 14 16.08 37.52 0.83
CA SER A 14 15.04 36.49 0.87
C SER A 14 15.69 35.15 1.18
N ARG A 15 15.47 34.62 2.39
CA ARG A 15 15.88 33.25 2.76
C ARG A 15 14.90 32.27 2.12
N SER A 16 15.29 31.64 1.01
CA SER A 16 14.57 30.49 0.47
C SER A 16 14.82 29.29 1.39
N PHE A 17 13.83 28.94 2.21
CA PHE A 17 13.82 27.64 2.88
C PHE A 17 13.39 26.58 1.85
N THR A 18 14.27 25.65 1.53
CA THR A 18 13.96 24.52 0.66
C THR A 18 13.14 23.50 1.44
N VAL A 19 11.84 23.39 1.10
CA VAL A 19 10.94 22.31 1.56
C VAL A 19 11.17 21.06 0.71
N ASP A 20 12.42 20.62 0.59
CA ASP A 20 12.78 19.51 -0.29
C ASP A 20 12.76 18.19 0.50
N ASP A 21 13.51 18.11 1.59
CA ASP A 21 13.65 16.89 2.39
C ASP A 21 12.32 16.37 2.97
N ARG A 22 11.44 17.26 3.44
CA ARG A 22 10.19 16.85 4.09
C ARG A 22 9.19 16.27 3.09
N LYS A 23 9.20 16.76 1.84
CA LYS A 23 8.32 16.26 0.76
C LYS A 23 8.82 14.94 0.19
N SER A 24 10.12 14.74 0.14
CA SER A 24 10.75 13.51 -0.34
C SER A 24 10.39 12.30 0.53
N VAL A 25 10.39 12.47 1.85
CA VAL A 25 10.00 11.42 2.81
C VAL A 25 8.50 11.10 2.73
N GLU A 26 7.65 12.12 2.56
CA GLU A 26 6.21 11.94 2.41
C GLU A 26 5.87 11.19 1.10
N ALA A 27 6.52 11.56 -0.01
CA ALA A 27 6.35 10.90 -1.30
C ALA A 27 6.85 9.45 -1.29
N GLU A 28 7.99 9.17 -0.66
CA GLU A 28 8.50 7.81 -0.51
C GLU A 28 7.54 6.94 0.32
N ARG A 29 7.00 7.49 1.41
CA ARG A 29 6.02 6.80 2.24
C ARG A 29 4.74 6.49 1.46
N GLU A 30 4.23 7.43 0.67
CA GLU A 30 3.05 7.20 -0.16
C GLU A 30 3.29 6.14 -1.22
N GLN A 31 4.45 6.13 -1.87
CA GLN A 31 4.82 5.10 -2.83
C GLN A 31 4.89 3.70 -2.19
N LEU A 32 5.47 3.59 -1.00
CA LEU A 32 5.52 2.33 -0.25
C LEU A 32 4.12 1.84 0.12
N LEU A 33 3.26 2.73 0.60
CA LEU A 33 1.87 2.40 0.95
C LEU A 33 1.07 1.94 -0.28
N GLN A 34 1.21 2.63 -1.42
CA GLN A 34 0.54 2.22 -2.66
C GLN A 34 1.01 0.84 -3.12
N ARG A 35 2.32 0.57 -3.04
CA ARG A 35 2.87 -0.74 -3.38
C ARG A 35 2.36 -1.84 -2.45
N GLU A 36 2.32 -1.57 -1.15
CA GLU A 36 1.77 -2.50 -0.17
C GLU A 36 0.28 -2.80 -0.44
N GLN A 37 -0.52 -1.76 -0.67
CA GLN A 37 -1.94 -1.92 -1.01
C GLN A 37 -2.15 -2.71 -2.30
N ALA A 38 -1.35 -2.45 -3.33
CA ALA A 38 -1.41 -3.21 -4.58
C ALA A 38 -1.10 -4.70 -4.35
N LEU A 39 -0.08 -5.01 -3.54
CA LEU A 39 0.27 -6.39 -3.19
C LEU A 39 -0.85 -7.06 -2.36
N ARG A 40 -1.44 -6.35 -1.40
CA ARG A 40 -2.58 -6.85 -0.61
C ARG A 40 -3.78 -7.13 -1.51
N GLN A 41 -4.13 -6.21 -2.39
CA GLN A 41 -5.25 -6.38 -3.30
C GLN A 41 -5.06 -7.58 -4.24
N GLN A 42 -3.82 -7.81 -4.70
CA GLN A 42 -3.48 -8.96 -5.53
C GLN A 42 -3.61 -10.28 -4.74
N ALA A 43 -3.18 -10.29 -3.48
CA ALA A 43 -3.34 -11.44 -2.60
C ALA A 43 -4.84 -11.75 -2.35
N GLU A 44 -5.63 -10.74 -2.01
CA GLU A 44 -7.07 -10.86 -1.80
C GLU A 44 -7.79 -11.36 -3.06
N THR A 45 -7.44 -10.84 -4.24
CA THR A 45 -8.01 -11.29 -5.51
C THR A 45 -7.69 -12.75 -5.79
N SER A 46 -6.45 -13.16 -5.49
CA SER A 46 -6.00 -14.53 -5.67
C SER A 46 -6.73 -15.48 -4.72
N GLU A 47 -6.90 -15.07 -3.46
CA GLU A 47 -7.64 -15.81 -2.45
C GLU A 47 -9.12 -15.96 -2.82
N ALA A 48 -9.79 -14.86 -3.19
CA ALA A 48 -11.18 -14.88 -3.61
C ALA A 48 -11.40 -15.80 -4.82
N LYS A 49 -10.48 -15.79 -5.79
CA LYS A 49 -10.53 -16.70 -6.94
C LYS A 49 -10.38 -18.16 -6.53
N LEU A 50 -9.47 -18.46 -5.61
CA LEU A 50 -9.33 -19.81 -5.05
C LEU A 50 -10.63 -20.24 -4.36
N GLN A 51 -11.20 -19.41 -3.50
CA GLN A 51 -12.47 -19.70 -2.82
C GLN A 51 -13.62 -19.96 -3.81
N GLN A 52 -13.71 -19.16 -4.87
CA GLN A 52 -14.73 -19.35 -5.90
C GLN A 52 -14.60 -20.71 -6.59
N VAL A 53 -13.39 -21.10 -6.98
CA VAL A 53 -13.13 -22.40 -7.62
C VAL A 53 -13.49 -23.53 -6.66
N LEU A 54 -12.98 -23.48 -5.42
CA LEU A 54 -13.18 -24.53 -4.43
C LEU A 54 -14.67 -24.72 -4.07
N THR A 55 -15.43 -23.64 -4.00
CA THR A 55 -16.87 -23.69 -3.72
C THR A 55 -17.67 -24.25 -4.90
N SER A 56 -17.18 -24.08 -6.13
CA SER A 56 -17.86 -24.58 -7.34
C SER A 56 -17.70 -26.10 -7.58
N ILE A 57 -16.77 -26.74 -6.88
CA ILE A 57 -16.51 -28.19 -7.03
C ILE A 57 -17.64 -28.96 -6.37
N ARG A 58 -18.33 -29.79 -7.16
CA ARG A 58 -19.47 -30.61 -6.71
C ARG A 58 -19.09 -31.85 -5.90
N GLY A 59 -17.81 -32.24 -5.89
CA GLY A 59 -17.31 -33.36 -5.10
C GLY A 59 -16.75 -32.93 -3.75
N ASP A 60 -16.46 -33.90 -2.90
CA ASP A 60 -15.78 -33.67 -1.63
C ASP A 60 -14.35 -33.17 -1.87
N PHE A 61 -14.01 -32.03 -1.28
CA PHE A 61 -12.68 -31.44 -1.38
C PHE A 61 -12.14 -31.07 0.01
N VAL A 62 -10.95 -31.58 0.33
CA VAL A 62 -10.24 -31.31 1.59
C VAL A 62 -8.79 -30.94 1.27
N LEU A 63 -8.32 -29.82 1.82
CA LEU A 63 -6.93 -29.38 1.74
C LEU A 63 -6.26 -29.56 3.09
N PHE A 64 -5.11 -30.21 3.11
CA PHE A 64 -4.26 -30.34 4.28
C PHE A 64 -3.07 -29.39 4.19
N ASP A 65 -2.67 -28.84 5.32
CA ASP A 65 -1.39 -28.14 5.43
C ASP A 65 -0.22 -29.12 5.59
N ARG A 66 1.00 -28.58 5.70
CA ARG A 66 2.22 -29.37 5.89
C ARG A 66 2.25 -30.17 7.20
N HIS A 67 1.39 -29.86 8.17
CA HIS A 67 1.27 -30.52 9.46
C HIS A 67 0.08 -31.49 9.51
N TRP A 68 -0.49 -31.86 8.35
CA TRP A 68 -1.64 -32.77 8.27
C TRP A 68 -2.91 -32.23 8.92
N GLN A 69 -3.01 -30.91 9.12
CA GLN A 69 -4.22 -30.26 9.62
C GLN A 69 -5.10 -29.84 8.46
N ILE A 70 -6.42 -29.95 8.61
CA ILE A 70 -7.37 -29.47 7.60
C ILE A 70 -7.25 -27.95 7.53
N ALA A 71 -6.69 -27.46 6.42
CA ALA A 71 -6.56 -26.05 6.12
C ALA A 71 -7.85 -25.50 5.48
N TYR A 72 -8.57 -26.34 4.74
CA TYR A 72 -9.85 -26.01 4.12
C TYR A 72 -10.67 -27.27 3.84
N LEU A 73 -11.98 -27.18 3.98
CA LEU A 73 -12.94 -28.15 3.48
C LEU A 73 -14.11 -27.39 2.83
N ASN A 74 -14.63 -27.92 1.72
CA ASN A 74 -15.85 -27.38 1.12
C ASN A 74 -17.10 -27.95 1.83
N ASN A 75 -18.27 -27.35 1.58
CA ASN A 75 -19.53 -27.77 2.22
C ASN A 75 -19.89 -29.22 1.91
N GLN A 76 -19.61 -29.70 0.69
CA GLN A 76 -19.90 -31.09 0.31
C GLN A 76 -19.10 -32.07 1.20
N ALA A 77 -17.79 -31.86 1.34
CA ALA A 77 -16.96 -32.68 2.21
C ALA A 77 -17.37 -32.59 3.69
N ALA A 78 -17.85 -31.42 4.15
CA ALA A 78 -18.32 -31.24 5.51
C ALA A 78 -19.62 -32.02 5.80
N GLU A 79 -20.46 -32.24 4.79
CA GLU A 79 -21.70 -33.02 4.89
C GLU A 79 -21.45 -34.54 4.81
N SER A 80 -20.36 -34.95 4.15
CA SER A 80 -19.97 -36.36 3.95
C SER A 80 -19.10 -36.95 5.08
N LEU A 81 -18.59 -36.12 6.00
CA LEU A 81 -17.73 -36.49 7.14
C LEU A 81 -18.53 -36.79 8.40
#